data_AF-A0A2E7T7X2-F1
#
_entry.id   AF-A0A2E7T7X2-F1
#
_cell.length_a   1.000
_cell.length_b   1.000
_cell.length_c   1.000
_cell.angle_alpha   90.00
_cell.angle_beta   90.00
_cell.angle_gamma   90.00
#
_symmetry.space_group_name_H-M   'P 1'
#
loop_
_entity.id
_entity.type
_entity.pdbx_description
1 polymer ?
#
loop_
_entity_poly.entity_id
_entity_poly.type
_entity_poly.pdbx_seq_one_letter_code
_entity_poly.pdbx_strand_id
1 'polypeptide(L)'
;MSKDDTDYVVKLERAIKKKYGQETIQNPKSSWSDEKEQKYLEDLKEVSRRKAQQNEKAEKVETDGFLVSKQLLTPRGRSRVCPVCSVYSFEMKDDLYMNKFECCFQCYVKWVEDREERWISGWRPDKEE
;
A
#
# COMPACT_ATOMS: atom_id res chain seq x y z
N MET A 1 -14.03 38.92 34.04
CA MET A 1 -13.38 37.63 34.38
C MET A 1 -12.56 37.88 35.61
N SER A 2 -12.91 37.21 36.72
CA SER A 2 -12.20 37.33 37.99
C SER A 2 -10.71 37.10 37.75
N LYS A 3 -9.83 37.88 38.40
CA LYS A 3 -8.42 37.57 38.46
C LYS A 3 -8.31 36.17 39.08
N ASP A 4 -8.20 35.15 38.26
CA ASP A 4 -7.91 33.80 38.74
C ASP A 4 -6.66 33.91 39.60
N ASP A 5 -6.77 33.47 40.86
CA ASP A 5 -5.73 33.60 41.87
C ASP A 5 -4.43 32.99 41.34
N THR A 6 -3.52 33.85 40.86
CA THR A 6 -2.18 33.45 40.43
C THR A 6 -1.47 32.61 41.50
N ASP A 7 -1.76 32.88 42.78
CA ASP A 7 -1.32 32.10 43.94
C ASP A 7 -1.82 30.65 43.94
N TYR A 8 -3.06 30.40 43.49
CA TYR A 8 -3.63 29.06 43.39
C TYR A 8 -2.95 28.25 42.27
N VAL A 9 -2.73 28.88 41.12
CA VAL A 9 -2.05 28.25 39.97
C VAL A 9 -0.62 27.83 40.34
N VAL A 10 0.15 28.69 41.02
CA VAL A 10 1.50 28.36 41.46
C VAL A 10 1.52 27.21 42.48
N LYS A 11 0.54 27.17 43.41
CA LYS A 11 0.41 26.04 44.36
C LYS A 11 0.10 24.73 43.63
N LEU A 12 -0.76 24.78 42.62
CA LEU A 12 -1.12 23.62 41.81
C LEU A 12 0.07 23.12 40.99
N GLU A 13 0.80 24.00 40.31
CA GLU A 13 2.02 23.64 39.57
C GLU A 13 3.06 23.01 40.50
N ARG A 14 3.29 23.53 41.71
CA ARG A 14 4.20 22.91 42.69
C ARG A 14 3.75 21.50 43.10
N ALA A 15 2.44 21.31 43.31
CA ALA A 15 1.88 20.00 43.65
C ALA A 15 2.03 18.99 42.50
N ILE A 16 1.78 19.42 41.25
CA ILE A 16 1.98 18.62 40.04
C ILE A 16 3.46 18.28 39.88
N LYS A 17 4.37 19.24 40.09
CA LYS A 17 5.83 19.05 39.99
C LYS A 17 6.29 17.94 40.92
N LYS A 18 5.77 17.96 42.14
CA LYS A 18 6.13 17.01 43.21
C LYS A 18 5.59 15.61 42.95
N LYS A 19 4.43 15.48 42.28
CA LYS A 19 3.80 14.18 41.98
C LYS A 19 4.29 13.55 40.68
N TYR A 20 4.45 14.35 39.62
CA TYR A 20 4.59 13.87 38.25
C TYR A 20 5.88 14.30 37.55
N GLY A 21 6.70 15.14 38.19
CA GLY A 21 7.95 15.62 37.61
C GLY A 21 7.84 17.02 37.00
N GLN A 22 8.98 17.53 36.56
CA GLN A 22 9.10 18.91 36.06
C GLN A 22 8.68 19.03 34.59
N GLU A 23 8.74 17.92 33.85
CA GLU A 23 8.27 17.76 32.48
C GLU A 23 6.76 18.02 32.33
N THR A 24 5.96 17.69 33.34
CA THR A 24 4.50 17.78 33.28
C THR A 24 3.96 19.22 33.30
N ILE A 25 4.77 20.17 33.77
CA ILE A 25 4.40 21.60 33.86
C ILE A 25 4.92 22.37 32.66
N GLN A 26 5.86 21.80 31.91
CA GLN A 26 6.43 22.50 30.76
C GLN A 26 5.33 22.77 29.72
N ASN A 27 5.30 24.00 29.23
CA ASN A 27 4.43 24.37 28.14
C ASN A 27 4.77 23.48 26.93
N PRO A 28 3.82 22.74 26.32
CA PRO A 28 4.09 21.89 25.17
C PRO A 28 4.81 22.63 24.03
N LYS A 29 4.51 23.93 23.86
CA LYS A 29 5.14 24.81 22.87
C LYS A 29 6.62 25.08 23.14
N SER A 30 7.07 24.99 24.39
CA SER A 30 8.48 25.23 24.75
C SER A 30 9.43 24.24 24.10
N SER A 31 8.94 23.03 23.81
CA SER A 31 9.71 21.97 23.15
C SER A 31 9.63 22.01 21.63
N TRP A 32 8.89 22.96 21.05
CA TRP A 32 8.68 23.08 19.60
C TRP A 32 9.83 23.90 18.99
N SER A 33 10.78 23.22 18.34
CA SER A 33 11.89 23.82 17.62
C SER A 33 11.58 23.95 16.13
N ASP A 34 12.28 24.84 15.44
CA ASP A 34 12.16 25.02 13.98
C ASP A 34 12.40 23.71 13.21
N GLU A 35 13.31 22.86 13.68
CA GLU A 35 13.56 21.53 13.11
C GLU A 35 12.34 20.59 13.24
N LYS A 36 11.65 20.62 14.40
CA LYS A 36 10.43 19.84 14.60
C LYS A 36 9.30 20.36 13.73
N GLU A 37 9.25 21.67 13.52
CA GLU A 37 8.27 22.29 12.62
C GLU A 37 8.48 21.86 11.17
N GLN A 38 9.73 21.89 10.68
CA GLN A 38 10.06 21.41 9.33
C GLN A 38 9.69 19.94 9.15
N LYS A 39 10.04 19.08 10.12
CA LYS A 39 9.66 17.66 10.10
C LYS A 39 8.16 17.47 10.10
N TYR A 40 7.44 18.23 10.93
CA TYR A 40 5.97 18.17 10.98
C TYR A 40 5.33 18.55 9.64
N LEU A 41 5.85 19.57 8.96
CA LEU A 41 5.38 19.95 7.62
C LEU A 41 5.66 18.87 6.57
N GLU A 42 6.80 18.17 6.67
CA GLU A 42 7.12 17.04 5.81
C GLU A 42 6.17 15.85 6.05
N ASP A 43 5.95 15.49 7.31
CA ASP A 43 5.01 14.44 7.71
C ASP A 43 3.59 14.74 7.21
N LEU A 44 3.14 16.01 7.31
CA LEU A 44 1.84 16.45 6.80
C LEU A 44 1.73 16.26 5.28
N LYS A 45 2.77 16.60 4.52
CA LYS A 45 2.80 16.40 3.06
C LYS A 45 2.71 14.90 2.73
N GLU A 46 3.42 14.06 3.46
CA GLU A 46 3.36 12.62 3.25
C GLU A 46 1.97 12.04 3.56
N VAL A 47 1.36 12.42 4.67
CA VAL A 47 0.00 11.98 5.03
C VAL A 47 -1.00 12.40 3.97
N SER A 48 -0.90 13.63 3.46
CA SER A 48 -1.74 14.12 2.37
C SER A 48 -1.59 13.27 1.11
N ARG A 49 -0.35 12.98 0.69
CA ARG A 49 -0.05 12.10 -0.45
C ARG A 49 -0.66 10.71 -0.27
N ARG A 50 -0.48 10.10 0.90
CA ARG A 50 -1.02 8.75 1.21
C ARG A 50 -2.56 8.74 1.16
N LYS A 51 -3.21 9.78 1.70
CA LYS A 51 -4.67 9.93 1.63
C LYS A 51 -5.17 10.09 0.20
N ALA A 52 -4.47 10.89 -0.63
CA ALA A 52 -4.83 11.06 -2.04
C ALA A 52 -4.79 9.72 -2.80
N GLN A 53 -3.73 8.94 -2.62
CA GLN A 53 -3.60 7.60 -3.24
C GLN A 53 -4.68 6.62 -2.75
N GLN A 54 -5.06 6.69 -1.47
CA GLN A 54 -6.14 5.85 -0.93
C GLN A 54 -7.49 6.25 -1.50
N ASN A 55 -7.78 7.56 -1.59
CA ASN A 55 -9.02 8.06 -2.16
C ASN A 55 -9.15 7.69 -3.64
N GLU A 56 -8.07 7.82 -4.42
CA GLU A 56 -8.05 7.40 -5.83
C GLU A 56 -8.37 5.91 -5.98
N LYS A 57 -7.78 5.05 -5.14
CA LYS A 57 -8.06 3.60 -5.16
C LYS A 57 -9.48 3.26 -4.72
N ALA A 58 -10.04 4.03 -3.79
CA ALA A 58 -11.38 3.83 -3.24
C ALA A 58 -12.49 4.41 -4.13
N GLU A 59 -12.15 5.28 -5.08
CA GLU A 59 -13.09 5.84 -6.04
C GLU A 59 -13.82 4.71 -6.78
N LYS A 60 -15.15 4.81 -6.80
CA LYS A 60 -16.02 3.81 -7.44
C LYS A 60 -16.29 4.24 -8.88
N VAL A 61 -16.00 3.34 -9.81
CA VAL A 61 -16.27 3.50 -11.24
C VAL A 61 -17.43 2.58 -11.59
N GLU A 62 -18.29 3.05 -12.50
CA GLU A 62 -19.39 2.25 -13.03
C GLU A 62 -18.85 1.28 -14.09
N THR A 63 -19.02 -0.01 -13.86
CA THR A 63 -18.69 -1.08 -14.81
C THR A 63 -19.90 -2.01 -14.92
N ASP A 64 -20.44 -2.16 -16.13
CA ASP A 64 -21.57 -3.05 -16.44
C ASP A 64 -22.80 -2.87 -15.52
N GLY A 65 -23.10 -1.63 -15.11
CA GLY A 65 -24.25 -1.28 -14.26
C GLY A 65 -24.02 -1.44 -12.75
N PHE A 66 -22.81 -1.77 -12.31
CA PHE A 66 -22.42 -1.86 -10.91
C PHE A 66 -21.28 -0.89 -10.56
N LEU A 67 -21.30 -0.35 -9.34
CA LEU A 67 -20.25 0.55 -8.84
C LEU A 67 -19.13 -0.24 -8.14
N VAL A 68 -17.97 -0.35 -8.79
CA VAL A 68 -16.82 -1.12 -8.30
C VAL A 68 -15.64 -0.18 -8.02
N SER A 69 -14.85 -0.44 -6.98
CA SER A 69 -13.67 0.40 -6.68
C SER A 69 -12.54 0.20 -7.70
N LYS A 70 -11.83 1.28 -8.06
CA LYS A 70 -10.68 1.23 -8.99
C LYS A 70 -9.63 0.18 -8.61
N GLN A 71 -9.44 -0.06 -7.31
CA GLN A 71 -8.50 -1.07 -6.81
C GLN A 71 -8.84 -2.52 -7.23
N LEU A 72 -10.10 -2.82 -7.52
CA LEU A 72 -10.53 -4.16 -7.96
C LEU A 72 -10.47 -4.31 -9.49
N LEU A 73 -10.46 -3.19 -10.23
CA LEU A 73 -10.30 -3.15 -11.68
C LEU A 73 -8.83 -3.30 -12.12
N THR A 74 -7.87 -3.13 -11.20
CA THR A 74 -6.48 -3.49 -11.50
C THR A 74 -6.41 -4.96 -11.90
N PRO A 75 -5.66 -5.33 -12.96
CA PRO A 75 -5.63 -6.68 -13.51
C PRO A 75 -4.89 -7.64 -12.57
N ARG A 76 -5.48 -7.97 -11.42
CA ARG A 76 -5.07 -9.08 -10.53
C ARG A 76 -5.68 -10.39 -11.02
N GLY A 77 -5.46 -10.62 -12.30
CA GLY A 77 -6.09 -11.66 -13.09
C GLY A 77 -5.76 -11.40 -14.55
N ARG A 78 -4.47 -11.49 -14.91
CA ARG A 78 -4.14 -11.93 -16.27
C ARG A 78 -5.04 -13.13 -16.53
N SER A 79 -5.71 -13.15 -17.68
CA SER A 79 -6.55 -14.28 -18.09
C SER A 79 -5.81 -15.56 -17.71
N ARG A 80 -6.36 -16.35 -16.78
CA ARG A 80 -5.79 -17.67 -16.41
C ARG A 80 -5.82 -18.65 -17.59
N VAL A 81 -6.31 -18.18 -18.74
CA VAL A 81 -6.21 -18.82 -20.03
C VAL A 81 -4.75 -18.81 -20.47
N CYS A 82 -4.15 -19.99 -20.57
CA CYS A 82 -2.82 -20.12 -21.12
C CYS A 82 -2.83 -19.69 -22.60
N PRO A 83 -1.91 -18.82 -23.06
CA PRO A 83 -1.88 -18.36 -24.45
C PRO A 83 -1.56 -19.49 -25.45
N VAL A 84 -0.90 -20.56 -25.01
CA VAL A 84 -0.50 -21.70 -25.85
C VAL A 84 -1.66 -22.68 -26.04
N CYS A 85 -2.19 -23.26 -24.96
CA CYS A 85 -3.26 -24.25 -25.07
C CYS A 85 -4.67 -23.67 -24.95
N SER A 86 -4.82 -22.37 -24.67
CA SER A 86 -6.11 -21.69 -24.44
C SER A 86 -6.98 -22.34 -23.35
N VAL A 87 -6.39 -23.18 -22.49
CA VAL A 87 -7.05 -23.81 -21.34
C VAL A 87 -6.98 -22.88 -20.15
N TYR A 88 -8.08 -22.78 -19.41
CA TYR A 88 -8.14 -22.06 -18.15
C TYR A 88 -7.41 -22.84 -17.05
N SER A 89 -6.36 -22.25 -16.51
CA SER A 89 -5.53 -22.78 -15.43
C SER A 89 -6.29 -22.78 -14.10
N PHE A 90 -6.70 -23.96 -13.63
CA PHE A 90 -7.31 -24.15 -12.29
C PHE A 90 -6.32 -24.65 -11.24
N GLU A 91 -5.15 -25.16 -11.62
CA GLU A 91 -4.22 -25.79 -10.69
C GLU A 91 -3.29 -24.75 -10.03
N MET A 92 -3.05 -24.88 -8.71
CA MET A 92 -2.08 -24.02 -8.01
C MET A 92 -0.66 -24.12 -8.57
N LYS A 93 -0.31 -25.25 -9.20
CA LYS A 93 1.01 -25.44 -9.82
C LYS A 93 1.22 -24.47 -10.98
N ASP A 94 0.16 -24.19 -11.74
CA ASP A 94 0.20 -23.30 -12.89
C ASP A 94 0.42 -21.83 -12.48
N ASP A 95 0.05 -21.42 -11.26
CA ASP A 95 0.22 -20.05 -10.79
C ASP A 95 1.71 -19.62 -10.80
N LEU A 96 2.64 -20.52 -10.48
CA LEU A 96 4.08 -20.23 -10.52
C LEU A 96 4.56 -19.99 -11.97
N TYR A 97 4.18 -20.88 -12.89
CA TYR A 97 4.64 -20.85 -14.28
C TYR A 97 3.95 -19.73 -15.08
N MET A 98 2.68 -19.45 -14.82
CA MET A 98 1.96 -18.32 -15.41
C MET A 98 2.54 -16.98 -14.99
N ASN A 99 3.09 -16.87 -13.78
CA ASN A 99 3.75 -15.66 -13.31
C ASN A 99 5.16 -15.45 -13.91
N LYS A 100 5.93 -16.53 -14.08
CA LYS A 100 7.32 -16.45 -14.56
C LYS A 100 7.46 -16.55 -16.08
N PHE A 101 6.67 -17.41 -16.73
CA PHE A 101 6.80 -17.79 -18.13
C PHE A 101 5.53 -17.56 -18.95
N GLU A 102 4.47 -17.03 -18.35
CA GLU A 102 3.18 -16.73 -19.01
C GLU A 102 2.52 -17.96 -19.68
N CYS A 103 2.83 -19.18 -19.22
CA CYS A 103 2.21 -20.42 -19.69
C CYS A 103 1.88 -21.39 -18.53
N CYS A 104 0.98 -22.34 -18.77
CA CYS A 104 0.65 -23.37 -17.79
C CYS A 104 1.80 -24.38 -17.65
N PHE A 105 1.80 -25.16 -16.57
CA PHE A 105 2.82 -26.15 -16.28
C PHE A 105 2.99 -27.18 -17.41
N GLN A 106 1.88 -27.63 -18.02
CA GLN A 106 1.96 -28.57 -19.14
C GLN A 106 2.66 -27.98 -20.37
N CYS A 107 2.41 -26.70 -20.66
CA CYS A 107 3.09 -26.02 -21.77
C CYS A 107 4.56 -25.73 -21.44
N TYR A 108 4.86 -25.44 -20.17
CA TYR A 108 6.22 -25.30 -19.68
C TYR A 108 7.03 -26.58 -19.94
N VAL A 109 6.55 -27.75 -19.51
CA VAL A 109 7.22 -29.05 -19.72
C VAL A 109 7.39 -29.37 -21.21
N LYS A 110 6.39 -29.06 -22.05
CA LYS A 110 6.44 -29.37 -23.48
C LYS A 110 7.37 -28.46 -24.29
N TRP A 111 7.43 -27.16 -23.96
CA TRP A 111 8.00 -26.15 -24.85
C TRP A 111 9.12 -25.30 -24.23
N VAL A 112 9.17 -25.19 -22.90
CA VAL A 112 10.09 -24.29 -22.18
C VAL A 112 11.22 -25.05 -21.52
N GLU A 113 10.93 -26.24 -20.96
CA GLU A 113 11.95 -27.10 -20.36
C GLU A 113 13.07 -27.36 -21.38
N ASP A 114 14.31 -27.11 -20.93
CA ASP A 114 15.57 -27.15 -21.70
C ASP A 114 15.72 -26.14 -22.86
N ARG A 115 14.75 -25.25 -23.09
CA ARG A 115 14.74 -24.25 -24.19
C ARG A 115 14.35 -22.84 -23.73
N GLU A 116 14.74 -22.47 -22.52
CA GLU A 116 14.34 -21.20 -21.88
C GLU A 116 14.78 -19.96 -22.69
N GLU A 117 15.98 -19.98 -23.29
CA GLU A 117 16.51 -18.86 -24.07
C GLU A 117 15.61 -18.52 -25.27
N ARG A 118 15.06 -19.55 -25.93
CA ARG A 118 14.11 -19.40 -27.05
C ARG A 118 12.77 -18.85 -26.59
N TRP A 119 12.36 -19.16 -25.36
CA TRP A 119 11.13 -18.65 -24.79
C TRP A 119 11.24 -17.16 -24.41
N ILE A 120 12.40 -16.76 -23.87
CA ILE A 120 12.72 -15.37 -23.52
C ILE A 120 12.85 -14.51 -24.77
N SER A 121 13.37 -15.06 -25.88
CA SER A 121 13.43 -14.35 -27.17
C SER A 121 12.07 -14.14 -27.84
N GLY A 122 10.97 -14.55 -27.21
CA GLY A 122 9.60 -14.29 -27.66
C GLY A 122 9.00 -15.34 -28.59
N TRP A 123 9.65 -16.49 -28.79
CA TRP A 123 9.06 -17.57 -29.58
C TRP A 123 7.89 -18.23 -28.83
N ARG A 124 6.79 -18.54 -29.53
CA ARG A 124 5.63 -19.28 -29.02
C ARG A 124 5.19 -20.31 -30.07
N PRO A 125 4.73 -21.50 -29.66
CA PRO A 125 4.19 -22.50 -30.58
C PRO A 125 2.85 -22.04 -31.17
N ASP A 126 2.63 -22.34 -32.45
CA ASP A 126 1.35 -22.12 -33.12
C ASP A 126 0.30 -23.14 -32.66
N LYS A 127 -0.99 -22.79 -32.78
CA LYS A 127 -2.13 -23.59 -32.26
C LYS A 127 -2.35 -24.95 -32.95
N GLU A 128 -1.45 -25.39 -33.82
CA GLU A 128 -1.67 -26.51 -34.75
C GLU A 128 -0.71 -27.71 -34.57
N GLU A 129 -0.27 -28.00 -33.34
CA GLU A 129 0.34 -29.30 -32.98
C GLU A 129 -0.22 -29.92 -31.68
#